data_AF-A0A804MCS5-F1
#
_entry.id   AF-A0A804MCS5-F1
#
_cell.length_a   1.000
_cell.length_b   1.000
_cell.length_c   1.000
_cell.angle_alpha   90.00
_cell.angle_beta   90.00
_cell.angle_gamma   90.00
#
_symmetry.space_group_name_H-M   'P 1'
#
loop_
_entity.id
_entity.type
_entity.pdbx_description
1 polymer ?
#
loop_
_entity_poly.entity_id
_entity_poly.type
_entity_poly.pdbx_seq_one_letter_code
_entity_poly.pdbx_strand_id
1 'polypeptide(L)'
;MGLGKRENQVYVIDFGLAKKYRDTSTHQHIPYRENKNLTGTTRYASVNTHLGIEQSQRDDMESLGYVLMYFLRGSLPWQGLKAGNKKQKYEKISERKIAFNTPNIREGFQFDYVFNWTILKYQQ
;
A
#
# COMPACT_ATOMS: atom_id res chain seq x y z
N MET A 1 -3.40 5.82 21.91
CA MET A 1 -4.67 5.54 22.61
C MET A 1 -4.77 6.45 23.80
N GLY A 2 -5.97 6.91 24.16
CA GLY A 2 -6.18 7.61 25.43
C GLY A 2 -5.99 6.67 26.64
N LEU A 3 -5.95 7.23 27.83
CA LEU A 3 -5.80 6.50 29.11
C LEU A 3 -7.07 6.61 29.96
N GLY A 4 -7.34 5.60 30.78
CA GLY A 4 -8.46 5.55 31.72
C GLY A 4 -9.80 5.75 31.01
N LYS A 5 -10.60 6.71 31.46
CA LYS A 5 -11.93 7.04 30.86
C LYS A 5 -11.89 7.39 29.36
N ARG A 6 -10.71 7.61 28.78
CA ARG A 6 -10.49 7.92 27.35
C ARG A 6 -9.86 6.77 26.58
N GLU A 7 -9.84 5.54 27.11
CA GLU A 7 -9.22 4.38 26.47
C GLU A 7 -9.79 4.04 25.08
N ASN A 8 -11.05 4.40 24.83
CA ASN A 8 -11.69 4.26 23.52
C ASN A 8 -11.38 5.40 22.53
N GLN A 9 -10.59 6.41 22.94
CA GLN A 9 -10.20 7.53 22.06
C GLN A 9 -8.89 7.21 21.33
N VAL A 10 -8.96 7.21 20.00
CA VAL A 10 -7.81 7.08 19.11
C VAL A 10 -7.30 8.47 18.77
N TYR A 11 -6.02 8.72 19.07
CA TYR A 11 -5.32 9.94 18.68
C TYR A 11 -4.42 9.61 17.51
N VAL A 12 -4.55 10.36 16.41
CA VAL A 12 -3.67 10.26 15.25
C VAL A 12 -2.58 11.30 15.40
N ILE A 13 -1.33 10.85 15.41
CA ILE A 13 -0.12 11.67 15.50
C ILE A 13 0.84 11.26 14.39
N ASP A 14 1.94 11.99 14.25
CA ASP A 14 2.97 11.77 13.23
C ASP A 14 2.42 11.85 11.79
N PHE A 15 2.38 13.09 11.29
CA PHE A 15 2.03 13.40 9.91
C PHE A 15 3.28 13.53 9.02
N GLY A 16 4.43 12.98 9.42
CA GLY A 16 5.70 13.17 8.72
C GLY A 16 5.73 12.64 7.28
N LEU A 17 4.93 11.61 7.00
CA LEU A 17 4.72 11.07 5.64
C LEU A 17 3.38 11.49 5.02
N ALA A 18 2.57 12.26 5.73
CA ALA A 18 1.29 12.70 5.22
C ALA A 18 1.48 13.73 4.10
N LYS A 19 0.61 13.67 3.10
CA LYS A 19 0.67 14.56 1.93
C LYS A 19 -0.72 15.03 1.55
N LYS A 20 -0.85 16.33 1.27
CA LYS A 20 -2.07 16.89 0.67
C LYS A 20 -2.24 16.31 -0.74
N TYR A 21 -3.32 15.59 -0.97
CA TYR A 21 -3.64 14.94 -2.26
C TYR A 21 -4.66 15.73 -3.09
N ARG A 22 -5.31 16.74 -2.52
CA ARG A 22 -6.36 17.54 -3.16
C ARG A 22 -6.27 18.98 -2.71
N ASP A 23 -6.50 19.93 -3.62
CA ASP A 23 -6.67 21.33 -3.25
C ASP A 23 -7.94 21.52 -2.40
N THR A 24 -7.85 22.37 -1.39
CA THR A 24 -8.93 22.58 -0.40
C THR A 24 -10.07 23.43 -0.95
N SER A 25 -9.79 24.28 -1.94
CA SER A 25 -10.74 25.23 -2.51
C SER A 25 -11.24 24.77 -3.87
N THR A 26 -10.33 24.41 -4.78
CA THR A 26 -10.68 23.95 -6.14
C THR A 26 -11.01 22.47 -6.18
N HIS A 27 -10.72 21.73 -5.11
CA HIS A 27 -10.99 20.31 -5.05
C HIS A 27 -10.24 19.49 -6.12
N GLN A 28 -9.21 20.06 -6.74
CA GLN A 28 -8.41 19.40 -7.76
C GLN A 28 -7.48 18.38 -7.13
N HIS A 29 -7.44 17.17 -7.69
CA HIS A 29 -6.52 16.10 -7.26
C HIS A 29 -5.08 16.42 -7.69
N ILE A 30 -4.09 15.94 -6.92
CA ILE A 30 -2.68 16.04 -7.29
C ILE A 30 -2.42 15.42 -8.68
N PRO A 31 -1.51 16.00 -9.47
CA PRO A 31 -1.21 15.50 -10.79
C PRO A 31 -0.50 14.14 -10.71
N TYR A 32 -0.74 13.32 -11.74
CA TYR A 32 0.05 12.12 -11.97
C TYR A 32 1.52 12.49 -12.22
N ARG A 33 2.45 11.76 -11.59
CA ARG A 33 3.89 11.88 -11.80
C ARG A 33 4.53 10.50 -11.65
N GLU A 34 5.61 10.29 -12.37
CA GLU A 34 6.45 9.10 -12.28
C GLU A 34 7.82 9.44 -11.70
N ASN A 35 8.72 8.47 -11.63
CA ASN A 35 10.10 8.62 -11.15
C ASN A 35 10.20 9.12 -9.70
N LYS A 36 9.22 8.78 -8.86
CA LYS A 36 9.24 9.04 -7.42
C LYS A 36 10.08 7.97 -6.73
N ASN A 37 10.79 8.39 -5.68
CA ASN A 37 11.48 7.44 -4.81
C ASN A 37 10.47 6.70 -3.93
N LEU A 38 10.73 5.41 -3.69
CA LEU A 38 9.96 4.62 -2.72
C LEU A 38 10.02 5.29 -1.35
N THR A 39 8.84 5.69 -0.85
CA THR A 39 8.67 6.31 0.46
C THR A 39 7.71 5.46 1.30
N GLY A 40 8.01 5.33 2.59
CA GLY A 40 7.20 4.57 3.54
C GLY A 40 7.68 3.13 3.76
N THR A 41 6.84 2.34 4.43
CA THR A 41 7.19 0.97 4.81
C THR A 41 6.93 0.01 3.64
N THR A 42 8.00 -0.50 3.04
CA THR A 42 7.97 -1.41 1.86
C THR A 42 6.98 -2.57 1.99
N ARG A 43 6.78 -3.08 3.21
CA ARG A 43 5.82 -4.15 3.52
C ARG A 43 4.38 -3.77 3.11
N TYR A 44 3.96 -2.54 3.40
CA TYR A 44 2.59 -2.06 3.16
C TYR A 44 2.50 -1.09 1.97
N ALA A 45 3.62 -0.60 1.43
CA ALA A 45 3.61 0.27 0.25
C ALA A 45 2.89 -0.38 -0.95
N SER A 46 2.06 0.40 -1.65
CA SER A 46 1.35 -0.06 -2.85
C SER A 46 2.30 -0.48 -3.98
N VAL A 47 1.81 -1.26 -4.94
CA VAL A 47 2.53 -1.57 -6.19
C VAL A 47 2.93 -0.28 -6.92
N ASN A 48 2.04 0.71 -6.99
CA ASN A 48 2.35 2.00 -7.63
C ASN A 48 3.56 2.70 -6.99
N THR A 49 3.70 2.59 -5.66
CA THR A 49 4.85 3.15 -4.95
C THR A 49 6.15 2.47 -5.37
N HIS A 50 6.14 1.15 -5.58
CA HIS A 50 7.31 0.43 -6.11
C HIS A 50 7.64 0.81 -7.55
N LEU A 51 6.63 1.13 -8.34
CA LEU A 51 6.76 1.61 -9.73
C LEU A 51 7.13 3.10 -9.83
N GLY A 52 7.35 3.78 -8.70
CA GLY A 52 7.74 5.19 -8.68
C GLY A 52 6.62 6.14 -9.11
N ILE A 53 5.37 5.72 -9.01
CA ILE A 53 4.21 6.56 -9.33
C ILE A 53 3.83 7.39 -8.11
N GLU A 54 3.40 8.63 -8.33
CA GLU A 54 2.94 9.55 -7.29
C GLU A 54 1.87 8.93 -6.38
N GLN A 55 2.14 8.95 -5.08
CA GLN A 55 1.25 8.42 -4.06
C GLN A 55 0.01 9.31 -3.90
N SER A 56 -1.13 8.67 -3.76
CA SER A 56 -2.45 9.27 -3.52
C SER A 56 -3.28 8.37 -2.60
N GLN A 57 -4.53 8.76 -2.31
CA GLN A 57 -5.41 7.99 -1.41
C GLN A 57 -5.62 6.53 -1.82
N ARG A 58 -5.50 6.22 -3.12
CA ARG A 58 -5.56 4.84 -3.63
C ARG A 58 -4.49 3.94 -3.00
N ASP A 59 -3.32 4.52 -2.73
CA ASP A 59 -2.17 3.82 -2.19
C ASP A 59 -2.36 3.57 -0.68
N ASP A 60 -3.05 4.47 0.02
CA ASP A 60 -3.51 4.27 1.40
C ASP A 60 -4.54 3.13 1.48
N MET A 61 -5.51 3.07 0.56
CA MET A 61 -6.49 1.98 0.50
C MET A 61 -5.83 0.61 0.24
N GLU A 62 -4.87 0.55 -0.69
CA GLU A 62 -4.10 -0.67 -0.95
C GLU A 62 -3.28 -1.09 0.28
N SER A 63 -2.66 -0.11 0.96
CA SER A 63 -1.89 -0.35 2.19
C SER A 63 -2.78 -0.87 3.32
N LEU A 64 -3.99 -0.32 3.50
CA LEU A 64 -4.98 -0.82 4.45
C LEU A 64 -5.38 -2.26 4.14
N GLY A 65 -5.58 -2.60 2.86
CA GLY A 65 -5.82 -3.97 2.43
C GLY A 65 -4.70 -4.93 2.88
N TYR A 66 -3.44 -4.52 2.73
CA TYR A 66 -2.31 -5.32 3.22
C TYR A 66 -2.26 -5.43 4.75
N VAL A 67 -2.63 -4.37 5.49
CA VAL A 67 -2.70 -4.42 6.96
C VAL A 67 -3.78 -5.40 7.43
N LEU A 68 -4.97 -5.36 6.83
CA LEU A 68 -6.05 -6.30 7.13
C LEU A 68 -5.65 -7.74 6.79
N MET A 69 -5.06 -7.96 5.62
CA MET A 69 -4.52 -9.26 5.23
C MET A 69 -3.46 -9.77 6.23
N TYR A 70 -2.61 -8.87 6.72
CA TYR A 70 -1.61 -9.20 7.74
C TYR A 70 -2.26 -9.61 9.06
N PHE A 71 -3.29 -8.90 9.54
CA PHE A 71 -4.01 -9.28 10.76
C PHE A 71 -4.70 -10.65 10.64
N LEU A 72 -5.27 -10.97 9.47
CA LEU A 72 -5.96 -12.24 9.25
C LEU A 72 -5.00 -13.44 9.11
N ARG A 73 -3.77 -13.22 8.65
CA ARG A 73 -2.83 -14.31 8.29
C ARG A 73 -1.56 -14.38 9.15
N GLY A 74 -1.28 -13.34 9.92
CA GLY A 74 -0.01 -13.14 10.64
C GLY A 74 1.19 -12.79 9.75
N SER A 75 1.10 -12.95 8.42
CA SER A 75 2.17 -12.61 7.48
C SER A 75 1.67 -12.33 6.06
N LEU A 76 2.48 -11.57 5.30
CA LEU A 76 2.28 -11.25 3.90
C LEU A 76 3.21 -12.07 2.98
N PRO A 77 2.78 -12.45 1.77
CA PRO A 77 3.54 -13.33 0.86
C PRO A 77 4.93 -12.82 0.41
N TRP A 78 5.19 -11.52 0.59
CA TRP A 78 6.45 -10.85 0.26
C TRP A 78 7.33 -10.55 1.49
N GLN A 79 7.00 -11.09 2.67
CA GLN A 79 7.89 -11.05 3.83
C GLN A 79 8.99 -12.11 3.74
N GLY A 80 10.13 -11.87 4.38
CA GLY A 80 11.22 -12.87 4.50
C GLY A 80 12.02 -13.15 3.23
N LEU A 81 11.79 -12.41 2.13
CA LEU A 81 12.52 -12.61 0.87
C LEU A 81 14.02 -12.33 1.03
N LYS A 82 14.85 -13.28 0.59
CA LYS A 82 16.31 -13.17 0.56
C LYS A 82 16.76 -12.47 -0.73
N ALA A 83 17.68 -11.52 -0.61
CA ALA A 83 18.26 -10.78 -1.73
C ALA A 83 19.70 -10.36 -1.39
N GLY A 84 20.56 -10.20 -2.40
CA GLY A 84 21.97 -9.85 -2.20
C GLY A 84 22.18 -8.39 -1.79
N ASN A 85 21.23 -7.51 -2.13
CA ASN A 85 21.24 -6.11 -1.72
C ASN A 85 19.81 -5.55 -1.55
N LYS A 86 19.73 -4.31 -1.06
CA LYS A 86 18.47 -3.61 -0.79
C LYS A 86 17.63 -3.38 -2.06
N LYS A 87 18.25 -3.04 -3.18
CA LYS A 87 17.57 -2.81 -4.47
C LYS A 87 16.87 -4.08 -4.95
N GLN A 88 17.61 -5.20 -5.00
CA GLN A 88 17.07 -6.52 -5.34
C GLN A 88 15.96 -6.95 -4.38
N LYS A 89 16.06 -6.60 -3.09
CA LYS A 89 14.99 -6.90 -2.13
C LYS A 89 13.70 -6.16 -2.47
N TYR A 90 13.79 -4.90 -2.89
CA TYR A 90 12.64 -4.10 -3.31
C TYR A 90 12.04 -4.60 -4.62
N GLU A 91 12.87 -4.94 -5.60
CA GLU A 91 12.43 -5.55 -6.86
C GLU A 91 11.65 -6.85 -6.60
N LYS A 92 12.20 -7.77 -5.79
CA LYS A 92 11.50 -9.02 -5.43
C LYS A 92 10.17 -8.80 -4.70
N ILE A 93 10.10 -7.79 -3.82
CA ILE A 93 8.85 -7.45 -3.13
C ILE A 93 7.83 -6.91 -4.14
N SER A 94 8.26 -6.01 -5.04
CA SER A 94 7.42 -5.46 -6.10
C SER A 94 6.85 -6.56 -7.00
N GLU A 95 7.72 -7.45 -7.51
CA GLU A 95 7.32 -8.60 -8.34
C GLU A 95 6.32 -9.50 -7.62
N ARG A 96 6.57 -9.81 -6.34
CA ARG A 96 5.66 -10.64 -5.54
C ARG A 96 4.30 -9.97 -5.30
N LYS A 97 4.25 -8.65 -5.19
CA LYS A 97 3.00 -7.86 -5.08
C LYS A 97 2.25 -7.80 -6.41
N ILE A 98 2.95 -7.56 -7.52
CA ILE A 98 2.37 -7.57 -8.86
C ILE A 98 1.76 -8.94 -9.16
N ALA A 99 2.50 -10.02 -8.90
CA ALA A 99 1.99 -11.38 -9.04
C ALA A 99 0.78 -11.63 -8.14
N PHE A 100 0.79 -11.14 -6.91
CA PHE A 100 -0.36 -11.24 -6.01
C PHE A 100 -1.58 -10.46 -6.51
N ASN A 101 -1.42 -9.35 -7.26
CA ASN A 101 -2.57 -8.64 -7.80
C ASN A 101 -3.29 -9.41 -8.94
N THR A 102 -2.71 -10.49 -9.46
CA THR A 102 -3.38 -11.40 -10.40
C THR A 102 -4.45 -12.25 -9.67
N PRO A 103 -5.72 -12.26 -10.12
CA PRO A 103 -6.81 -12.99 -9.46
C PRO A 103 -6.50 -14.46 -9.18
N ASN A 104 -5.96 -15.19 -10.17
CA ASN A 104 -5.67 -16.62 -10.04
C ASN A 104 -4.67 -16.94 -8.92
N ILE A 105 -3.80 -15.98 -8.56
CA ILE A 105 -2.83 -16.16 -7.46
C ILE A 105 -3.48 -15.87 -6.09
N ARG A 106 -4.58 -15.09 -6.06
CA ARG A 106 -5.37 -14.79 -4.86
C ARG A 106 -6.51 -15.77 -4.61
N GLU A 107 -6.72 -16.74 -5.50
CA GLU A 107 -7.76 -17.74 -5.30
C GLU A 107 -7.51 -18.50 -3.98
N GLY A 108 -8.51 -18.49 -3.10
CA GLY A 108 -8.42 -19.03 -1.73
C GLY A 108 -8.01 -18.05 -0.64
N PHE A 109 -7.72 -16.78 -0.96
CA PHE A 109 -7.49 -15.75 0.04
C PHE A 109 -8.82 -15.10 0.47
N GLN A 110 -9.09 -15.04 1.78
CA GLN A 110 -10.23 -14.27 2.29
C GLN A 110 -10.08 -12.80 1.88
N PHE A 111 -11.19 -12.21 1.42
CA PHE A 111 -11.23 -10.83 0.92
C PHE A 111 -10.32 -10.57 -0.28
N ASP A 112 -10.03 -11.60 -1.08
CA ASP A 112 -9.29 -11.47 -2.34
C ASP A 112 -9.79 -10.31 -3.19
N TYR A 113 -11.10 -10.14 -3.32
CA TYR A 113 -11.75 -9.10 -4.13
C TYR A 113 -11.33 -7.66 -3.79
N VAL A 114 -10.79 -7.40 -2.60
CA VAL A 114 -10.36 -6.07 -2.16
C VAL A 114 -9.33 -5.44 -3.09
N PHE A 115 -8.54 -6.23 -3.81
CA PHE A 115 -7.55 -5.71 -4.78
C PHE A 115 -8.03 -5.78 -6.24
N ASN A 116 -9.29 -6.17 -6.53
CA ASN A 116 -9.74 -6.29 -7.92
C ASN A 116 -9.73 -4.96 -8.67
N TRP A 117 -9.91 -3.84 -7.96
CA TRP A 117 -9.82 -2.50 -8.54
C TRP A 117 -8.41 -2.14 -9.05
N THR A 118 -7.36 -2.87 -8.64
CA THR A 118 -6.00 -2.63 -9.15
C THR A 118 -5.81 -3.20 -10.56
N ILE A 119 -6.62 -4.17 -10.99
CA ILE A 119 -6.47 -4.84 -12.30
C ILE A 119 -6.98 -3.97 -13.44
N LEU A 120 -8.08 -3.24 -13.23
CA LEU A 120 -8.70 -2.38 -14.24
C LEU A 120 -7.75 -1.31 -14.79
N LYS A 121 -6.62 -1.07 -14.11
CA LYS A 121 -5.60 -0.09 -14.51
C LYS A 121 -4.54 -0.62 -15.46
N TYR A 122 -4.30 -1.93 -15.51
CA TYR A 122 -3.25 -2.52 -16.38
C TYR A 122 -3.74 -2.90 -17.77
N GLN A 123 -5.01 -2.61 -18.10
CA GLN A 123 -5.61 -2.89 -19.40
C GLN A 123 -5.69 -1.68 -20.34
N GLN A 124 -5.09 -0.55 -19.97
CA GLN A 124 -4.97 0.66 -20.80
C GLN A 124 -3.50 1.00 -20.97
#